data_AF-A0A524EBJ5-F1
#
_entry.id   AF-A0A524EBJ5-F1
#
_cell.length_a   1.000
_cell.length_b   1.000
_cell.length_c   1.000
_cell.angle_alpha   90.00
_cell.angle_beta   90.00
_cell.angle_gamma   90.00
#
_symmetry.space_group_name_H-M   'P 1'
#
loop_
_entity.id
_entity.type
_entity.pdbx_description
1 polymer ?
#
loop_
_entity_poly.entity_id
_entity_poly.type
_entity_poly.pdbx_seq_one_letter_code
_entity_poly.pdbx_strand_id
1 'polypeptide(L)'
;MAWKKHTKDVAELIKQNREIDMKVRSNFEEMLEDIKDKEKAVSLEFLKDWMHLEKSDEGAIEELKLFVSMNDELAYRVIRDDSDQSIYVEFMTPEKAEE
;
A
#
# COMPACT_ATOMS: atom_id res chain seq x y z
N MET A 1 1.21 -41.02 -2.06
CA MET A 1 2.32 -40.07 -1.79
C MET A 1 1.72 -38.82 -1.16
N ALA A 2 1.91 -38.62 0.15
CA ALA A 2 1.26 -37.53 0.91
C ALA A 2 1.72 -36.12 0.50
N TRP A 3 2.96 -35.97 0.02
CA TRP A 3 3.54 -34.67 -0.37
C TRP A 3 2.79 -33.99 -1.53
N LYS A 4 2.16 -34.75 -2.44
CA LYS A 4 1.38 -34.19 -3.57
C LYS A 4 0.17 -33.36 -3.12
N LYS A 5 -0.33 -33.55 -1.90
CA LYS A 5 -1.39 -32.72 -1.32
C LYS A 5 -0.91 -31.37 -0.80
N HIS A 6 0.42 -31.19 -0.70
CA HIS A 6 1.08 -29.97 -0.25
C HIS A 6 1.76 -29.23 -1.40
N THR A 7 1.54 -29.65 -2.65
CA THR A 7 2.06 -28.98 -3.85
C THR A 7 0.92 -28.26 -4.55
N LYS A 8 1.13 -26.99 -4.91
CA LYS A 8 0.27 -26.21 -5.79
C LYS A 8 0.94 -26.02 -7.14
N ASP A 9 0.15 -25.82 -8.17
CA ASP A 9 0.67 -25.47 -9.50
C ASP A 9 1.22 -24.04 -9.48
N VAL A 10 2.44 -23.86 -9.98
CA VAL A 10 3.12 -22.56 -9.98
C VAL A 10 2.39 -21.56 -10.88
N ALA A 11 1.84 -21.99 -12.01
CA ALA A 11 1.09 -21.11 -12.91
C ALA A 11 -0.24 -20.67 -12.27
N GLU A 12 -0.90 -21.56 -11.51
CA GLU A 12 -2.09 -21.21 -10.74
C GLU A 12 -1.78 -20.18 -9.64
N LEU A 13 -0.67 -20.36 -8.91
CA LEU A 13 -0.19 -19.39 -7.92
C LEU A 13 0.12 -18.02 -8.52
N ILE A 14 0.85 -17.98 -9.65
CA ILE A 14 1.17 -16.73 -10.34
C ILE A 14 -0.10 -16.03 -10.80
N LYS A 15 -1.08 -16.76 -11.32
CA LYS A 15 -2.35 -16.19 -11.77
C LYS A 15 -3.15 -15.60 -10.60
N GLN A 16 -3.29 -16.35 -9.51
CA GLN A 16 -4.02 -15.90 -8.32
C GLN A 16 -3.38 -14.65 -7.70
N ASN A 17 -2.05 -14.62 -7.59
CA ASN A 17 -1.34 -13.45 -7.06
C ASN A 17 -1.57 -12.22 -7.95
N ARG A 18 -1.44 -12.36 -9.28
CA ARG A 18 -1.71 -11.23 -10.21
C ARG A 18 -3.13 -10.68 -10.08
N GLU A 19 -4.14 -11.53 -9.92
CA GLU A 19 -5.52 -11.09 -9.75
C GLU A 19 -5.72 -10.32 -8.43
N ILE A 20 -5.03 -10.72 -7.36
CA ILE A 20 -5.02 -10.01 -6.07
C ILE A 20 -4.32 -8.66 -6.23
N ASP A 21 -3.13 -8.64 -6.80
CA ASP A 21 -2.34 -7.41 -7.01
C ASP A 21 -3.11 -6.37 -7.83
N MET A 22 -3.81 -6.81 -8.89
CA MET A 22 -4.65 -5.93 -9.72
C MET A 22 -5.83 -5.35 -8.93
N LYS A 23 -6.48 -6.15 -8.08
CA LYS A 23 -7.60 -5.67 -7.25
C LYS A 23 -7.13 -4.70 -6.18
N VAL A 24 -6.03 -5.00 -5.50
CA VAL A 24 -5.43 -4.11 -4.50
C VAL A 24 -5.10 -2.77 -5.14
N ARG A 25 -4.47 -2.78 -6.32
CA ARG A 25 -4.14 -1.55 -7.06
C ARG A 25 -5.40 -0.75 -7.45
N SER A 26 -6.41 -1.41 -8.01
CA SER A 26 -7.66 -0.73 -8.40
C SER A 26 -8.34 -0.08 -7.21
N ASN A 27 -8.41 -0.78 -6.07
CA ASN A 27 -9.03 -0.23 -4.87
C ASN A 27 -8.19 0.93 -4.30
N PHE A 28 -6.87 0.83 -4.34
CA PHE A 28 -5.97 1.90 -3.90
C PHE A 28 -6.14 3.17 -4.74
N GLU A 29 -6.24 3.04 -6.07
CA GLU A 29 -6.53 4.15 -6.97
C GLU A 29 -7.88 4.83 -6.62
N GLU A 30 -8.94 4.05 -6.37
CA GLU A 30 -10.24 4.57 -5.91
C GLU A 30 -10.15 5.29 -4.55
N MET A 31 -9.43 4.72 -3.59
CA MET A 31 -9.20 5.36 -2.29
C MET A 31 -8.46 6.71 -2.46
N LEU A 32 -7.47 6.77 -3.34
CA LEU A 32 -6.72 7.99 -3.60
C LEU A 32 -7.61 9.10 -4.18
N GLU A 33 -8.55 8.81 -5.08
CA GLU A 33 -9.54 9.80 -5.54
C GLU A 33 -10.33 10.44 -4.38
N ASP A 34 -10.55 9.65 -3.33
CA ASP A 34 -11.33 10.06 -2.17
C ASP A 34 -10.55 10.81 -1.10
N ILE A 35 -9.24 10.63 -0.98
CA ILE A 35 -8.43 11.20 0.12
C ILE A 35 -7.34 12.16 -0.33
N LYS A 36 -6.88 12.06 -1.59
CA LYS A 36 -5.79 12.87 -2.12
C LYS A 36 -6.11 14.35 -1.99
N ASP A 37 -5.16 15.10 -1.45
CA ASP A 37 -5.23 16.55 -1.18
C ASP A 37 -6.30 17.01 -0.18
N LYS A 38 -7.06 16.10 0.45
CA LYS A 38 -8.17 16.45 1.38
C LYS A 38 -7.75 16.56 2.85
N GLU A 39 -6.47 16.76 3.14
CA GLU A 39 -5.91 16.87 4.51
C GLU A 39 -6.30 15.68 5.40
N LYS A 40 -6.25 14.48 4.82
CA LYS A 40 -6.58 13.22 5.50
C LYS A 40 -5.40 12.29 5.42
N ALA A 41 -5.04 11.72 6.57
CA ALA A 41 -4.04 10.68 6.67
C ALA A 41 -4.69 9.32 6.98
N VAL A 42 -4.15 8.26 6.40
CA VAL A 42 -4.63 6.88 6.56
C VAL A 42 -3.64 6.12 7.43
N SER A 43 -4.12 5.31 8.36
CA SER A 43 -3.24 4.48 9.20
C SER A 43 -2.37 3.55 8.35
N LEU A 44 -1.07 3.52 8.64
CA LEU A 44 -0.13 2.60 7.99
C LEU A 44 -0.49 1.14 8.30
N GLU A 45 -1.01 0.85 9.49
CA GLU A 45 -1.46 -0.51 9.86
C GLU A 45 -2.60 -0.98 8.95
N PHE A 46 -3.57 -0.11 8.68
CA PHE A 46 -4.63 -0.40 7.70
C PHE A 46 -4.05 -0.63 6.30
N LEU A 47 -3.11 0.22 5.86
CA LEU A 47 -2.49 0.08 4.53
C LEU A 47 -1.71 -1.24 4.41
N LYS A 48 -1.01 -1.68 5.46
CA LYS A 48 -0.31 -2.97 5.47
C LYS A 48 -1.25 -4.14 5.24
N ASP A 49 -2.36 -4.19 5.97
CA ASP A 49 -3.32 -5.27 5.84
C ASP A 49 -4.05 -5.22 4.50
N TRP A 50 -4.43 -4.01 4.07
CA TRP A 50 -5.27 -3.81 2.90
C TRP A 50 -4.50 -3.94 1.58
N MET A 51 -3.25 -3.47 1.53
CA MET A 51 -2.37 -3.59 0.37
C MET A 51 -1.43 -4.79 0.44
N HIS A 52 -1.53 -5.62 1.48
CA HIS A 52 -0.63 -6.74 1.73
C HIS A 52 0.85 -6.34 1.74
N LEU A 53 1.17 -5.20 2.36
CA LEU A 53 2.55 -4.70 2.45
C LEU A 53 3.36 -5.51 3.46
N GLU A 54 4.66 -5.26 3.46
CA GLU A 54 5.57 -5.72 4.50
C GLU A 54 5.07 -5.39 5.92
N LYS A 55 5.34 -6.29 6.87
CA LYS A 55 4.80 -6.17 8.23
C LYS A 55 5.52 -5.09 9.05
N SER A 56 6.80 -4.87 8.79
CA SER A 56 7.56 -3.82 9.45
C SER A 56 7.12 -2.44 8.95
N ASP A 57 7.15 -1.44 9.81
CA ASP A 57 6.83 -0.06 9.40
C ASP A 57 7.76 0.43 8.29
N GLU A 58 9.07 0.20 8.45
CA GLU A 58 10.08 0.57 7.47
C GLU A 58 9.87 -0.13 6.12
N GLY A 59 9.61 -1.44 6.14
CA GLY A 59 9.35 -2.21 4.91
C GLY A 59 8.09 -1.74 4.20
N ALA A 60 7.00 -1.52 4.94
CA ALA A 60 5.76 -1.00 4.38
C ALA A 60 5.94 0.39 3.75
N ILE A 61 6.72 1.27 4.39
CA ILE A 61 7.02 2.60 3.87
C ILE A 61 7.88 2.51 2.60
N GLU A 62 8.87 1.61 2.55
CA GLU A 62 9.68 1.39 1.35
C GLU A 62 8.84 0.86 0.17
N GLU A 63 7.93 -0.08 0.42
CA GLU A 63 7.00 -0.56 -0.60
C GLU A 63 6.04 0.54 -1.07
N LEU A 64 5.48 1.33 -0.14
CA LEU A 64 4.66 2.49 -0.51
C LEU A 64 5.43 3.49 -1.35
N LYS A 65 6.70 3.75 -1.03
CA LYS A 65 7.57 4.62 -1.83
C LYS A 65 7.71 4.11 -3.25
N LEU A 66 7.87 2.79 -3.44
CA LEU A 66 7.92 2.18 -4.77
C LEU A 66 6.59 2.38 -5.50
N PHE A 67 5.45 2.16 -4.86
CA PHE A 67 4.13 2.39 -5.44
C PHE A 67 3.92 3.84 -5.90
N VAL A 68 4.28 4.79 -5.03
CA VAL A 68 4.17 6.22 -5.33
C VAL A 68 5.13 6.61 -6.45
N SER A 69 6.37 6.08 -6.47
CA SER A 69 7.34 6.39 -7.54
C SER A 69 6.94 5.90 -8.93
N MET A 70 5.99 4.96 -9.02
CA MET A 70 5.40 4.53 -10.29
C MET A 70 4.23 5.41 -10.74
N ASN A 71 3.82 6.38 -9.91
CA ASN A 71 2.70 7.30 -10.15
C ASN A 71 3.21 8.74 -10.00
N ASP A 72 3.64 9.35 -11.11
CA ASP A 72 4.26 10.69 -11.15
C ASP A 72 3.36 11.80 -10.60
N GLU A 73 2.06 11.55 -10.44
CA GLU A 73 1.07 12.50 -9.91
C GLU A 73 0.81 12.33 -8.40
N LEU A 74 1.55 11.46 -7.72
CA LEU A 74 1.35 11.13 -6.32
C LEU A 74 2.60 11.43 -5.50
N ALA A 75 2.39 12.07 -4.36
CA ALA A 75 3.36 12.22 -3.29
C ALA A 75 2.74 11.72 -1.99
N TYR A 76 3.58 11.43 -1.00
CA TYR A 76 3.11 11.01 0.31
C TYR A 76 3.96 11.63 1.41
N ARG A 77 3.35 11.77 2.59
CA ARG A 77 4.00 12.22 3.82
C ARG A 77 3.67 11.25 4.94
N VAL A 78 4.69 10.83 5.69
CA VAL A 78 4.53 9.98 6.87
C VAL A 78 4.40 10.88 8.09
N ILE A 79 3.35 10.66 8.87
CA ILE A 79 3.03 11.40 10.08
C ILE A 79 3.01 10.41 11.23
N ARG A 80 3.77 10.69 12.28
CA ARG A 80 3.76 9.90 13.51
C ARG A 80 2.90 10.61 14.54
N ASP A 81 1.95 9.89 15.12
CA ASP A 81 1.18 10.38 16.26
C ASP A 81 2.00 10.12 17.54
N ASP A 82 2.38 11.19 18.23
CA ASP A 82 3.19 11.09 19.45
C ASP A 82 2.41 10.49 20.63
N SER A 83 1.07 10.52 20.59
CA SER A 83 0.22 10.09 21.70
C SER A 83 0.17 8.57 21.87
N ASP A 84 0.14 7.83 20.77
CA ASP A 84 0.03 6.37 20.73
C ASP A 84 1.12 5.70 19.90
N GLN A 85 2.03 6.49 19.32
CA GLN A 85 3.12 6.04 18.42
C GLN A 85 2.63 5.44 17.10
N SER A 86 1.36 5.65 16.74
CA SER A 86 0.78 5.21 15.47
C SER A 86 1.38 5.98 14.30
N ILE A 87 1.44 5.32 13.14
CA ILE A 87 1.94 5.92 11.90
C ILE A 87 0.78 6.09 10.93
N TYR A 88 0.69 7.28 10.35
CA TYR A 88 -0.28 7.65 9.33
C TYR A 88 0.43 8.12 8.07
N VAL A 89 -0.23 7.94 6.94
CA VAL A 89 0.25 8.31 5.61
C VAL A 89 -0.77 9.25 4.98
N GLU A 90 -0.34 10.48 4.69
CA GLU A 90 -1.10 11.43 3.90
C GLU A 90 -0.67 11.31 2.43
N PHE A 91 -1.64 11.28 1.52
CA PHE A 91 -1.42 11.26 0.09
C PHE A 91 -1.80 12.61 -0.53
N MET A 92 -0.95 13.13 -1.40
CA MET A 92 -1.07 14.48 -1.97
C MET A 92 -0.48 14.55 -3.37
N THR A 93 -0.70 15.63 -4.10
CA THR A 93 0.10 15.92 -5.31
C THR A 93 1.53 16.30 -4.96
N PRO A 94 2.50 16.08 -5.87
CA PRO A 94 3.86 16.59 -5.71
C PRO A 94 3.91 18.10 -5.43
N GLU A 95 3.03 18.88 -6.06
CA GLU A 95 2.91 20.32 -5.87
C GLU A 95 2.59 20.68 -4.41
N LYS A 96 1.65 19.97 -3.79
CA LYS A 96 1.26 20.18 -2.39
C LYS A 96 2.33 19.69 -1.40
N ALA A 97 3.18 18.75 -1.82
CA ALA A 97 4.27 18.26 -0.97
C ALA A 97 5.43 19.27 -0.83
N GLU A 98 5.55 20.21 -1.76
CA GLU A 98 6.56 21.29 -1.76
C GLU A 98 6.14 22.53 -0.94
N GLU A 99 4.88 22.61 -0.50
CA GLU A 99 4.33 23.64 0.41
C GLU A 99 4.64 23.35 1.90
#